data_AF-A0A2H9TEF7-F1
#
_entry.id   AF-A0A2H9TEF7-F1
#
_cell.length_a   1.000
_cell.length_b   1.000
_cell.length_c   1.000
_cell.angle_alpha   90.00
_cell.angle_beta   90.00
_cell.angle_gamma   90.00
#
_symmetry.space_group_name_H-M   'P 1'
#
loop_
_entity.id
_entity.type
_entity.pdbx_description
1 polymer ?
#
loop_
_entity_poly.entity_id
_entity_poly.type
_entity_poly.pdbx_seq_one_letter_code
_entity_poly.pdbx_strand_id
1 'polypeptide(L)' 'MNKSDLTSYINSNLKRGFNIEEIKQQLLSRGFSDYDINEAILTSNYEEPIKEEQKKKVEKIESITDWDKGLEE' A
#
# COMPACT_ATOMS: atom_id res chain seq x y z
N MET A 1 -0.13 20.37 -7.60
CA MET A 1 0.69 20.03 -6.42
C MET A 1 1.75 19.06 -6.90
N ASN A 2 3.02 19.40 -6.71
CA ASN A 2 4.15 18.62 -7.22
C ASN A 2 4.49 17.48 -6.25
N LYS A 3 5.20 16.44 -6.71
CA LYS A 3 5.61 15.30 -5.86
C LYS A 3 6.37 15.75 -4.60
N SER A 4 7.21 16.79 -4.72
CA SER A 4 7.93 17.40 -3.60
C SER A 4 7.01 18.04 -2.55
N ASP A 5 5.84 18.54 -2.95
CA ASP A 5 4.84 19.09 -2.01
C ASP A 5 4.17 17.97 -1.21
N LEU A 6 3.98 16.79 -1.81
CA LEU A 6 3.40 15.63 -1.14
C LEU A 6 4.34 15.10 -0.04
N THR A 7 5.62 14.94 -0.35
CA THR A 7 6.64 14.50 0.61
C THR A 7 6.78 15.51 1.76
N SER A 8 6.72 16.82 1.44
CA SER A 8 6.75 17.88 2.45
C SER A 8 5.52 17.87 3.35
N TYR A 9 4.34 17.59 2.77
CA TYR A 9 3.09 17.45 3.51
C TYR A 9 3.14 16.25 4.45
N ILE A 10 3.57 15.09 3.96
CA ILE A 10 3.70 13.86 4.76
C ILE A 10 4.65 14.11 5.93
N ASN A 11 5.89 14.56 5.66
CA ASN A 11 6.88 14.86 6.71
C ASN A 11 6.37 15.85 7.76
N SER A 12 5.65 16.89 7.34
CA SER A 12 5.11 17.90 8.26
C SER A 12 4.02 17.31 9.17
N ASN A 13 3.19 16.39 8.66
CA ASN A 13 2.17 15.73 9.46
C ASN A 13 2.77 14.65 10.38
N LEU A 14 3.79 13.92 9.92
CA LEU A 14 4.55 12.99 10.77
C LEU A 14 5.19 13.71 11.97
N LYS A 15 5.83 14.87 11.74
CA LYS A 15 6.40 15.70 12.81
C LYS A 15 5.37 16.23 13.81
N ARG A 16 4.10 16.32 13.40
CA ARG A 16 2.98 16.71 14.25
C ARG A 16 2.38 15.54 15.03
N GLY A 17 2.83 14.30 14.77
CA GLY A 17 2.36 13.10 15.44
C GLY A 17 1.17 12.40 14.76
N PHE A 18 0.85 12.75 13.51
CA PHE A 18 -0.17 12.03 12.74
C PHE A 18 0.35 10.69 12.23
N ASN A 19 -0.54 9.69 12.17
CA ASN A 19 -0.23 8.38 11.63
C ASN A 19 -0.32 8.37 10.09
N ILE A 20 0.39 7.44 9.46
CA ILE A 20 0.45 7.33 7.99
C ILE A 20 -0.93 7.06 7.41
N GLU A 21 -1.71 6.21 8.07
CA GLU A 21 -3.07 5.90 7.63
C GLU A 21 -3.94 7.16 7.60
N GLU A 22 -3.84 8.03 8.60
CA GLU A 22 -4.59 9.30 8.64
C GLU A 22 -4.14 10.25 7.52
N ILE A 23 -2.82 10.35 7.31
CA ILE A 23 -2.25 11.17 6.23
C ILE A 23 -2.71 10.64 4.86
N LYS A 24 -2.72 9.32 4.68
CA LYS A 24 -3.16 8.65 3.46
C LYS A 24 -4.64 8.90 3.20
N GLN A 25 -5.51 8.75 4.20
CA GLN A 25 -6.94 9.04 4.07
C GLN A 25 -7.20 10.51 3.71
N GLN A 26 -6.45 11.45 4.30
CA GLN A 26 -6.55 12.86 3.94
C GLN A 26 -6.12 13.14 2.50
N LEU A 27 -5.05 12.50 2.02
CA LEU A 27 -4.58 12.66 0.65
C LEU A 27 -5.54 12.01 -0.37
N LEU A 28 -6.07 10.82 -0.08
CA LEU A 28 -7.10 10.17 -0.89
C LEU A 28 -8.36 11.06 -1.00
N SER A 29 -8.80 11.64 0.12
CA SER A 29 -9.96 12.55 0.16
C SER A 29 -9.74 13.84 -0.65
N ARG A 30 -8.48 14.22 -0.89
CA ARG A 30 -8.09 15.36 -1.73
C ARG A 30 -7.93 14.98 -3.20
N GLY A 31 -8.17 13.72 -3.56
CA GLY A 31 -8.11 13.22 -4.94
C GLY A 31 -6.72 12.73 -5.37
N PHE A 32 -5.78 12.53 -4.45
CA PHE A 32 -4.49 11.90 -4.79
C PHE A 32 -4.65 10.40 -4.95
N SER A 33 -3.87 9.80 -5.86
CA SER A 33 -3.88 8.35 -6.08
C SER A 33 -3.13 7.61 -4.97
N ASP A 34 -3.55 6.38 -4.70
CA ASP A 34 -2.86 5.51 -3.74
C ASP A 34 -1.39 5.31 -4.12
N TYR A 35 -1.12 5.20 -5.43
CA TYR A 35 0.21 5.06 -6.00
C TYR A 35 1.10 6.26 -5.66
N ASP A 36 0.64 7.49 -5.93
CA ASP A 36 1.42 8.71 -5.67
C ASP A 36 1.68 8.91 -4.17
N ILE A 37 0.70 8.54 -3.33
CA ILE A 37 0.81 8.64 -1.87
C ILE A 37 1.87 7.65 -1.37
N ASN A 38 1.81 6.38 -1.78
CA ASN A 38 2.79 5.38 -1.38
C ASN A 38 4.20 5.74 -1.89
N GLU A 39 4.33 6.22 -3.13
CA GLU A 39 5.61 6.68 -3.67
C GLU A 39 6.19 7.81 -2.81
N ALA A 40 5.36 8.79 -2.42
CA ALA A 40 5.79 9.89 -1.57
C ALA A 40 6.13 9.47 -0.12
N ILE A 41 5.45 8.45 0.42
CA ILE A 41 5.77 7.86 1.73
C ILE A 41 7.12 7.15 1.66
N LEU A 42 7.35 6.31 0.65
CA LEU A 42 8.63 5.61 0.45
C LEU A 42 9.81 6.56 0.25
N THR A 43 9.55 7.71 -0.39
CA THR A 43 10.58 8.75 -0.60
C THR A 43 10.76 9.65 0.62
N SER A 44 9.79 9.68 1.53
CA SER A 44 9.97 10.34 2.82
C SER A 44 10.93 9.52 3.68
N ASN A 45 11.71 10.14 4.58
CA ASN A 45 12.54 9.44 5.57
C ASN A 45 11.70 8.68 6.62
N TYR A 46 10.51 8.22 6.24
CA TYR A 46 9.68 7.39 7.05
C TYR A 46 10.24 5.96 7.00
N GLU A 47 10.96 5.59 8.06
CA GLU A 47 11.24 4.19 8.32
C GLU A 47 9.91 3.54 8.74
N GLU A 48 9.27 2.85 7.78
CA GLU A 48 8.13 1.99 8.10
C GLU A 48 8.54 1.02 9.21
N PRO A 49 7.75 0.86 10.28
CA PRO A 49 7.89 -0.32 11.12
C PRO A 49 7.58 -1.51 10.23
N ILE A 50 8.62 -2.28 9.90
CA ILE A 50 8.59 -3.46 9.05
C ILE A 50 7.44 -4.37 9.50
N LYS A 51 6.27 -4.25 8.88
CA LYS A 51 5.19 -5.21 9.02
C LYS A 51 5.32 -6.14 7.81
N GLU A 52 5.90 -7.31 8.05
CA GLU A 52 5.93 -8.45 7.14
C GLU A 52 4.50 -8.88 6.76
N GLU A 53 3.79 -8.11 5.94
CA GLU A 53 2.41 -8.45 5.56
C GLU A 53 2.12 -8.24 4.07
N GLN A 54 3.14 -8.36 3.22
CA GLN A 54 2.97 -8.38 1.75
C GLN A 54 3.48 -9.64 1.05
N LYS A 55 3.44 -10.80 1.72
CA LYS A 55 3.65 -12.11 1.06
C LYS A 55 2.38 -12.86 0.67
N LYS A 56 1.17 -12.41 1.04
CA LYS A 56 0.00 -13.30 1.01
C LYS A 56 -1.00 -13.16 -0.16
N LYS A 57 -0.75 -12.33 -1.18
CA LYS A 57 -1.73 -12.12 -2.27
C LYS A 57 -1.40 -12.76 -3.62
N VAL A 58 -0.24 -13.42 -3.76
CA VAL A 58 0.15 -14.03 -5.06
C VAL A 58 -0.13 -15.54 -5.12
N GLU A 59 -0.40 -16.22 -4.00
CA GLU A 59 -0.49 -17.69 -3.97
C GLU A 59 -1.92 -18.28 -4.08
N LYS A 60 -2.92 -17.52 -4.56
CA LYS A 60 -4.32 -18.02 -4.62
C LYS A 60 -4.90 -18.18 -6.04
N ILE A 61 -4.06 -18.27 -7.08
CA ILE A 61 -4.57 -18.43 -8.47
C ILE A 61 -4.14 -19.75 -9.12
N GLU A 62 -3.24 -20.54 -8.54
CA GLU A 62 -2.74 -21.77 -9.19
C GLU A 62 -3.15 -23.08 -8.46
N SER A 63 -4.37 -23.16 -7.93
CA SER A 63 -4.84 -24.42 -7.30
C SER A 63 -6.32 -24.73 -7.55
N ILE A 64 -6.89 -24.24 -8.65
CA ILE A 64 -8.22 -24.68 -9.11
C ILE A 64 -8.08 -25.14 -10.56
N THR A 65 -7.52 -26.34 -10.75
CA THR A 65 -7.91 -27.28 -11.82
C THR A 65 -7.44 -28.68 -11.46
N ASP A 66 -8.04 -29.28 -10.43
CA ASP A 66 -8.09 -30.74 -10.26
C ASP A 66 -9.55 -31.18 -10.44
N TRP A 67 -10.04 -31.00 -11.68
CA TRP A 67 -11.26 -31.69 -12.12
C TRP A 67 -10.88 -33.13 -12.45
N ASP A 68 -10.80 -33.91 -11.38
CA ASP A 68 -11.16 -35.31 -11.28
C ASP A 68 -11.83 -35.85 -12.57
N LYS A 69 -11.04 -36.49 -13.42
CA LYS A 69 -11.53 -37.34 -14.50
C LYS A 69 -10.94 -38.74 -14.34
N GLY A 70 -11.16 -39.30 -13.16
CA GLY A 70 -11.09 -40.73 -12.88
C GLY A 70 -12.49 -41.29 -12.68
N LEU A 71 -13.16 -41.66 -13.77
CA LEU A 71 -14.28 -42.60 -13.73
C LEU A 71 -13.96 -43.70 -14.73
N GLU A 72 -13.24 -44.71 -14.23
CA GLU A 72 -13.30 -46.07 -14.75
C GLU A 72 -14.63 -46.69 -14.30
N GLU A 73 -15.47 -47.09 -15.27
CA GLU A 73 -16.05 -48.44 -15.38
C GLU A 73 -16.69 -48.62 -16.77
#